data_AF-A0AAD0JGP0-F1
#
_entry.id   AF-A0AAD0JGP0-F1
#
_cell.length_a   1.000
_cell.length_b   1.000
_cell.length_c   1.000
_cell.angle_alpha   90.00
_cell.angle_beta   90.00
_cell.angle_gamma   90.00
#
_symmetry.space_group_name_H-M   'P 1'
#
loop_
_entity.id
_entity.type
_entity.pdbx_description
1 polymer ?
#
loop_
_entity_poly.entity_id
_entity_poly.type
_entity_poly.pdbx_seq_one_letter_code
_entity_poly.pdbx_strand_id
1 'polypeptide(L)'
;MDGIVNRLIELHGGQLLVPLAICAVLVLIFKALAGLHQTRGSARREFLELFQEVDKKDDLWLSACIRHQFGAHLPVSIIRRLSKLDQPSRAIQEVADAWPLIDVDDASGELRWERRWYGVPAVRRGIAIALFVGYFAFGMAAALIAYVLISSHMGYRASFAYWLWVAICAAAAVFCLNWSALLKNGAPALERWLGMK
;
A
#
# COMPACT_ATOMS: atom_id res chain seq x y z
N MET A 1 -28.69 -21.79 -8.27
CA MET A 1 -28.18 -20.49 -7.76
C MET A 1 -29.23 -19.39 -7.88
N ASP A 2 -30.07 -19.41 -8.91
CA ASP A 2 -31.06 -18.36 -9.21
C ASP A 2 -32.16 -18.20 -8.16
N GLY A 3 -32.56 -19.29 -7.48
CA GLY A 3 -33.59 -19.24 -6.43
C GLY A 3 -33.15 -18.55 -5.13
N ILE A 4 -31.85 -18.59 -4.78
CA ILE A 4 -31.31 -17.90 -3.60
C ILE A 4 -31.18 -16.40 -3.90
N VAL A 5 -30.75 -16.07 -5.11
CA VAL A 5 -30.63 -14.69 -5.59
C VAL A 5 -32.01 -14.03 -5.65
N ASN A 6 -33.03 -14.70 -6.19
CA ASN A 6 -34.39 -14.16 -6.23
C ASN A 6 -35.01 -13.96 -4.85
N ARG A 7 -34.77 -14.89 -3.89
CA ARG A 7 -35.22 -14.68 -2.50
C ARG A 7 -34.50 -13.53 -1.79
N LEU A 8 -33.20 -13.32 -2.06
CA LEU A 8 -32.46 -12.17 -1.55
C LEU A 8 -32.94 -10.83 -2.14
N ILE A 9 -33.40 -10.85 -3.40
CA ILE A 9 -33.99 -9.69 -4.07
C ILE A 9 -35.37 -9.35 -3.46
N GLU A 10 -36.19 -10.36 -3.16
CA GLU A 10 -37.51 -10.19 -2.55
C GLU A 10 -37.48 -9.79 -1.08
N LEU A 11 -36.53 -10.27 -0.27
CA LEU A 11 -36.52 -10.01 1.18
C LEU A 11 -36.09 -8.58 1.58
N HIS A 12 -35.38 -7.84 0.71
CA HIS A 12 -34.84 -6.51 1.03
C HIS A 12 -34.96 -5.50 -0.11
N GLY A 13 -35.83 -5.75 -1.10
CA GLY A 13 -36.13 -4.79 -2.18
C GLY A 13 -34.93 -4.40 -3.05
N GLY A 14 -33.97 -5.31 -3.25
CA GLY A 14 -32.74 -5.02 -4.02
C GLY A 14 -31.70 -4.16 -3.28
N GLN A 15 -31.90 -3.83 -2.00
CA GLN A 15 -30.94 -3.06 -1.22
C GLN A 15 -29.66 -3.83 -0.90
N LEU A 16 -29.73 -5.17 -0.87
CA LEU A 16 -28.59 -6.09 -0.69
C LEU A 16 -27.75 -6.32 -1.96
N LEU A 17 -28.25 -5.93 -3.14
CA LEU A 17 -27.50 -6.03 -4.40
C LEU A 17 -26.29 -5.08 -4.41
N VAL A 18 -26.44 -3.91 -3.80
CA VAL A 18 -25.37 -2.89 -3.72
C VAL A 18 -24.18 -3.35 -2.86
N PRO A 19 -24.36 -3.84 -1.60
CA PRO A 19 -23.25 -4.42 -0.83
C PRO A 19 -22.62 -5.62 -1.51
N LEU A 20 -23.43 -6.48 -2.14
CA LEU A 20 -22.91 -7.65 -2.84
C LEU A 20 -22.01 -7.26 -4.02
N ALA A 21 -22.44 -6.26 -4.80
CA ALA A 21 -21.65 -5.71 -5.90
C ALA A 21 -20.36 -5.05 -5.39
N ILE A 22 -20.41 -4.29 -4.29
CA ILE A 22 -19.22 -3.69 -3.66
C ILE A 22 -18.28 -4.77 -3.15
N CYS A 23 -18.78 -5.81 -2.49
CA CYS A 23 -17.99 -6.96 -2.06
C CYS A 23 -17.34 -7.68 -3.24
N ALA A 24 -18.07 -7.89 -4.34
CA ALA A 24 -17.52 -8.49 -5.55
C ALA A 24 -16.39 -7.64 -6.16
N VAL A 25 -16.58 -6.31 -6.23
CA VAL A 25 -15.55 -5.37 -6.69
C VAL A 25 -14.35 -5.37 -5.75
N LEU A 26 -14.56 -5.37 -4.43
CA LEU A 26 -13.48 -5.45 -3.44
C LEU A 26 -12.71 -6.76 -3.59
N VAL A 27 -13.37 -7.90 -3.77
CA VAL A 27 -12.70 -9.19 -3.99
C VAL A 27 -11.85 -9.15 -5.26
N LEU A 28 -12.32 -8.52 -6.34
CA LEU A 28 -11.54 -8.36 -7.57
C LEU A 28 -10.32 -7.44 -7.35
N ILE A 29 -10.48 -6.34 -6.60
CA ILE A 29 -9.38 -5.43 -6.24
C ILE A 29 -8.37 -6.15 -5.34
N PHE A 30 -8.82 -6.87 -4.31
CA PHE A 30 -7.97 -7.65 -3.42
C PHE A 30 -7.24 -8.76 -4.19
N LYS A 31 -7.90 -9.42 -5.15
CA LYS A 31 -7.27 -10.42 -6.00
C LYS A 31 -6.23 -9.80 -6.93
N ALA A 32 -6.49 -8.60 -7.47
CA ALA A 32 -5.52 -7.86 -8.27
C ALA A 32 -4.30 -7.42 -7.43
N LEU A 33 -4.53 -6.87 -6.23
CA LEU A 33 -3.46 -6.51 -5.29
C LEU A 33 -2.68 -7.74 -4.79
N ALA A 34 -3.37 -8.83 -4.50
CA ALA A 34 -2.74 -10.08 -4.07
C ALA A 34 -1.93 -10.70 -5.21
N GLY A 35 -2.42 -10.65 -6.45
CA GLY A 35 -1.65 -11.05 -7.64
C GLY A 35 -0.38 -10.22 -7.82
N LEU A 36 -0.46 -8.90 -7.57
CA LEU A 36 0.70 -8.00 -7.54
C LEU A 36 1.64 -8.27 -6.36
N HIS A 37 1.16 -8.84 -5.25
CA HIS A 37 1.97 -9.25 -4.11
C HIS A 37 2.58 -10.65 -4.27
N GLN A 38 1.92 -11.57 -4.97
CA GLN A 38 2.38 -12.95 -5.15
C GLN A 38 3.57 -13.06 -6.11
N THR A 39 3.81 -12.03 -6.91
CA THR A 39 5.07 -11.86 -7.67
C THR A 39 6.29 -11.71 -6.76
N ARG A 40 6.15 -11.39 -5.47
CA ARG A 40 7.29 -11.18 -4.53
C ARG A 40 8.21 -12.40 -4.36
N GLY A 41 7.67 -13.62 -4.48
CA GLY A 41 8.47 -14.85 -4.40
C GLY A 41 9.26 -15.13 -5.68
N SER A 42 8.63 -14.89 -6.84
CA SER A 42 9.25 -15.01 -8.17
C SER A 42 10.28 -13.89 -8.40
N ALA A 43 9.94 -12.67 -7.98
CA ALA A 43 10.75 -11.47 -8.01
C ALA A 43 12.12 -11.65 -7.34
N ARG A 44 12.19 -12.41 -6.24
CA ARG A 44 13.47 -12.66 -5.56
C ARG A 44 14.41 -13.52 -6.40
N ARG A 45 13.90 -14.54 -7.08
CA ARG A 45 14.70 -15.42 -7.94
C ARG A 45 15.14 -14.68 -9.20
N GLU A 46 14.19 -13.99 -9.82
CA GLU A 46 14.42 -13.16 -11.01
C GLU A 46 15.38 -12.00 -10.72
N PHE A 47 15.31 -11.40 -9.52
CA PHE A 47 16.26 -10.41 -9.04
C PHE A 47 17.66 -11.00 -8.86
N LEU A 48 17.81 -12.19 -8.27
CA LEU A 48 19.11 -12.85 -8.11
C LEU A 48 19.75 -13.20 -9.45
N GLU A 49 18.95 -13.68 -10.42
CA GLU A 49 19.40 -13.95 -11.78
C GLU A 49 19.79 -12.65 -12.52
N LEU A 50 19.06 -11.55 -12.32
CA LEU A 50 19.39 -10.25 -12.92
C LEU A 50 20.60 -9.55 -12.25
N PHE A 51 20.78 -9.68 -10.93
CA PHE A 51 21.79 -8.94 -10.17
C PHE A 51 23.13 -9.69 -9.97
N GLN A 52 23.27 -10.92 -10.48
CA GLN A 52 24.55 -11.65 -10.44
C GLN A 52 25.70 -10.93 -11.20
N GLU A 53 25.38 -10.05 -12.16
CA GLU A 53 26.37 -9.29 -12.94
C GLU A 53 26.18 -7.76 -12.87
N VAL A 54 25.76 -7.21 -11.72
CA VAL A 54 25.50 -5.76 -11.56
C VAL A 54 26.67 -4.87 -11.98
N ASP A 55 27.90 -5.30 -11.72
CA ASP A 55 29.10 -4.52 -12.02
C ASP A 55 29.39 -4.40 -13.53
N LYS A 56 28.76 -5.23 -14.37
CA LYS A 56 28.92 -5.21 -15.84
C LYS A 56 27.75 -4.53 -16.58
N LYS A 57 26.70 -4.13 -15.87
CA LYS A 57 25.46 -3.63 -16.47
C LYS A 57 25.40 -2.11 -16.48
N ASP A 58 24.85 -1.57 -17.57
CA ASP A 58 24.68 -0.13 -17.75
C ASP A 58 23.80 0.50 -16.68
N ASP A 59 24.17 1.72 -16.29
CA ASP A 59 23.48 2.52 -15.28
C ASP A 59 22.00 2.75 -15.63
N LEU A 60 21.72 2.98 -16.92
CA LEU A 60 20.37 3.16 -17.42
C LEU A 60 19.53 1.89 -17.28
N TRP A 61 20.12 0.73 -17.60
CA TRP A 61 19.45 -0.57 -17.48
C TRP A 61 19.10 -0.88 -16.02
N LEU A 62 20.01 -0.57 -15.10
CA LEU A 62 19.81 -0.79 -13.66
C LEU A 62 18.62 0.02 -13.12
N SER A 63 18.52 1.30 -13.52
CA SER A 63 17.42 2.18 -13.14
C SER A 63 16.07 1.73 -13.72
N ALA A 64 16.06 1.26 -14.97
CA ALA A 64 14.85 0.78 -15.64
C ALA A 64 14.34 -0.54 -15.02
N CYS A 65 15.24 -1.48 -14.73
CA CYS A 65 14.88 -2.73 -14.06
C CYS A 65 14.28 -2.50 -12.67
N ILE A 66 14.84 -1.59 -11.89
CA ILE A 66 14.31 -1.30 -10.55
C ILE A 66 12.98 -0.58 -10.61
N ARG A 67 12.78 0.33 -11.56
CA ARG A 67 11.47 0.94 -11.80
C ARG A 67 10.43 -0.12 -12.17
N HIS A 68 10.77 -1.05 -13.05
CA HIS A 68 9.85 -2.10 -13.48
C HIS A 68 9.52 -3.07 -12.33
N GLN A 69 10.51 -3.43 -11.53
CA GLN A 69 10.36 -4.46 -10.50
C GLN A 69 9.74 -3.95 -9.19
N PHE A 70 10.12 -2.74 -8.78
CA PHE A 70 9.75 -2.18 -7.48
C PHE A 70 8.91 -0.90 -7.59
N GLY A 71 8.72 -0.35 -8.79
CA GLY A 71 7.90 0.84 -9.01
C GLY A 71 8.53 2.16 -8.57
N ALA A 72 9.76 2.15 -8.07
CA ALA A 72 10.46 3.32 -7.53
C ALA A 72 11.63 3.76 -8.41
N HIS A 73 11.87 5.07 -8.48
CA HIS A 73 13.01 5.67 -9.16
C HIS A 73 14.18 5.83 -8.20
N LEU A 74 15.04 4.81 -8.09
CA LEU A 74 16.25 4.87 -7.27
C LEU A 74 17.47 5.34 -8.09
N PRO A 75 18.32 6.22 -7.53
CA PRO A 75 19.63 6.55 -8.09
C PRO A 75 20.54 5.33 -8.19
N VAL A 76 21.26 5.22 -9.31
CA VAL A 76 22.15 4.09 -9.61
C VAL A 76 23.27 3.93 -8.56
N SER A 77 23.75 5.04 -8.00
CA SER A 77 24.74 5.06 -6.92
C SER A 77 24.26 4.30 -5.67
N ILE A 78 22.99 4.45 -5.31
CA ILE A 78 22.36 3.78 -4.17
C ILE A 78 22.16 2.30 -4.50
N ILE A 79 21.71 2.00 -5.71
CA ILE A 79 21.51 0.62 -6.15
C ILE A 79 22.82 -0.18 -6.07
N ARG A 80 23.93 0.39 -6.59
CA ARG A 80 25.26 -0.23 -6.52
C ARG A 80 25.81 -0.36 -5.10
N ARG A 81 25.43 0.56 -4.20
CA ARG A 81 25.79 0.45 -2.78
C ARG A 81 25.02 -0.68 -2.10
N LEU A 82 23.72 -0.77 -2.36
CA LEU A 82 22.85 -1.80 -1.79
C LEU A 82 23.14 -3.20 -2.38
N SER A 83 23.59 -3.27 -3.64
CA SER A 83 23.95 -4.54 -4.28
C SER A 83 25.20 -5.20 -3.69
N LYS A 84 26.05 -4.44 -3.00
CA LYS A 84 27.29 -4.92 -2.34
C LYS A 84 27.06 -5.47 -0.93
N LEU A 85 25.84 -5.41 -0.41
CA LEU A 85 25.49 -5.93 0.91
C LEU A 85 25.18 -7.43 0.85
N ASP A 86 25.22 -8.10 2.01
CA ASP A 86 24.93 -9.55 2.11
C ASP A 86 23.53 -9.95 1.63
N GLN A 87 22.57 -9.01 1.62
CA GLN A 87 21.17 -9.25 1.22
C GLN A 87 20.67 -8.17 0.25
N PRO A 88 21.16 -8.15 -1.01
CA PRO A 88 20.95 -7.02 -1.92
C PRO A 88 19.48 -6.89 -2.37
N SER A 89 18.81 -8.02 -2.62
CA SER A 89 17.38 -8.06 -2.97
C SER A 89 16.51 -7.45 -1.88
N ARG A 90 16.78 -7.81 -0.62
CA ARG A 90 16.01 -7.32 0.52
C ARG A 90 16.29 -5.86 0.79
N ALA A 91 17.56 -5.44 0.72
CA ALA A 91 17.95 -4.06 0.95
C ALA A 91 17.34 -3.12 -0.11
N ILE A 92 17.40 -3.50 -1.40
CA ILE A 92 16.81 -2.70 -2.49
C ILE A 92 15.29 -2.65 -2.37
N GLN A 93 14.64 -3.77 -2.04
CA GLN A 93 13.19 -3.78 -1.84
C GLN A 93 12.76 -2.90 -0.67
N GLU A 94 13.37 -3.07 0.51
CA GLU A 94 12.98 -2.30 1.69
C GLU A 94 13.26 -0.79 1.51
N VAL A 95 14.31 -0.43 0.76
CA VAL A 95 14.60 0.96 0.40
C VAL A 95 13.62 1.49 -0.66
N ALA A 96 13.26 0.68 -1.67
CA ALA A 96 12.30 1.08 -2.70
C ALA A 96 10.90 1.28 -2.13
N ASP A 97 10.46 0.38 -1.23
CA ASP A 97 9.18 0.50 -0.53
C ASP A 97 9.15 1.80 0.31
N ALA A 98 10.27 2.17 0.93
CA ALA A 98 10.37 3.36 1.78
C ALA A 98 10.77 4.64 1.03
N TRP A 99 11.06 4.56 -0.28
CA TRP A 99 11.52 5.67 -1.10
C TRP A 99 10.62 6.92 -1.06
N PRO A 100 9.28 6.79 -0.99
CA PRO A 100 8.39 7.96 -0.87
C PRO A 100 8.59 8.80 0.41
N LEU A 101 9.34 8.32 1.40
CA LEU A 101 9.62 9.05 2.65
C LEU A 101 10.87 9.93 2.56
N ILE A 102 11.59 9.86 1.45
CA ILE A 102 12.91 10.48 1.25
C ILE A 102 12.81 11.49 0.12
N ASP A 103 13.52 12.59 0.29
CA ASP A 103 13.82 13.54 -0.77
C ASP A 103 15.31 13.50 -1.07
N VAL A 104 15.67 13.53 -2.35
CA VAL A 104 17.06 13.53 -2.81
C VAL A 104 17.37 14.93 -3.27
N ASP A 105 18.34 15.58 -2.61
CA ASP A 105 18.79 16.89 -3.04
C ASP A 105 19.62 16.74 -4.33
N ASP A 106 19.05 17.19 -5.46
CA ASP A 106 19.67 17.11 -6.79
C ASP A 106 21.04 17.83 -6.87
N ALA A 107 21.31 18.80 -5.97
CA ALA A 107 22.55 19.56 -5.97
C ALA A 107 23.68 18.91 -5.15
N SER A 108 23.34 18.20 -4.07
CA SER A 108 24.32 17.63 -3.13
C SER A 108 24.36 16.09 -3.15
N GLY A 109 23.35 15.44 -3.71
CA GLY A 109 23.16 13.99 -3.63
C GLY A 109 22.88 13.50 -2.20
N GLU A 110 22.62 14.42 -1.25
CA GLU A 110 22.30 14.05 0.12
C GLU A 110 20.86 13.54 0.22
N LEU A 111 20.72 12.42 0.93
CA LEU A 111 19.42 11.86 1.27
C LEU A 111 18.87 12.60 2.49
N ARG A 112 17.71 13.22 2.34
CA ARG A 112 17.01 13.89 3.43
C ARG A 112 15.62 13.29 3.58
N TRP A 113 15.08 13.34 4.79
CA TRP A 113 13.68 13.03 4.98
C TRP A 113 12.82 14.06 4.26
N GLU A 114 11.83 13.62 3.48
CA GLU A 114 10.90 14.50 2.76
C GLU A 114 10.26 15.52 3.73
N ARG A 115 9.94 15.07 4.95
CA ARG A 115 9.52 15.93 6.05
C ARG A 115 10.51 15.85 7.20
N ARG A 116 10.94 17.01 7.69
CA ARG A 116 11.88 17.13 8.82
C ARG A 116 11.46 16.35 10.07
N TRP A 117 10.16 16.17 10.28
CA TRP A 117 9.62 15.46 11.46
C TRP A 117 9.70 13.93 11.33
N TYR A 118 9.92 13.39 10.11
CA TYR A 118 10.16 11.96 9.92
C TYR A 118 11.54 11.53 10.44
N GLY A 119 12.50 12.44 10.64
CA GLY A 119 13.74 12.08 11.35
C GLY A 119 13.49 11.64 12.78
N VAL A 120 12.46 12.17 13.45
CA VAL A 120 12.20 11.90 14.87
C VAL A 120 11.50 10.54 15.05
N PRO A 121 12.12 9.54 15.71
CA PRO A 121 11.52 8.21 15.89
C PRO A 121 10.20 8.24 16.68
N ALA A 122 10.12 9.12 17.69
CA ALA A 122 8.93 9.26 18.52
C ALA A 122 7.73 9.81 17.72
N VAL A 123 7.96 10.78 16.84
CA VAL A 123 6.91 11.36 15.99
C VAL A 123 6.42 10.34 14.97
N ARG A 124 7.31 9.60 14.32
CA ARG A 124 6.95 8.51 13.40
C ARG A 124 6.08 7.45 14.07
N ARG A 125 6.46 7.02 15.29
CA ARG A 125 5.68 6.04 16.06
C ARG A 125 4.31 6.59 16.44
N GLY A 126 4.23 7.85 16.85
CA GLY A 126 2.97 8.54 17.14
C GLY A 126 2.04 8.60 15.92
N ILE A 127 2.57 9.00 14.77
CA ILE A 127 1.80 9.06 13.51
C ILE A 127 1.36 7.66 13.06
N ALA A 128 2.23 6.66 13.13
CA ALA A 128 1.89 5.28 12.77
C ALA A 128 0.77 4.73 13.66
N ILE A 129 0.82 5.00 14.97
CA ILE A 129 -0.25 4.63 15.91
C ILE A 129 -1.53 5.41 15.60
N ALA A 130 -1.46 6.72 15.37
CA ALA A 130 -2.61 7.54 15.04
C ALA A 130 -3.31 7.08 13.76
N LEU A 131 -2.55 6.73 12.72
CA LEU A 131 -3.08 6.16 11.48
C LEU A 131 -3.68 4.78 11.68
N PHE A 132 -3.07 3.94 12.52
CA PHE A 132 -3.61 2.63 12.87
C PHE A 132 -4.92 2.74 13.64
N VAL A 133 -5.02 3.66 14.59
CA VAL A 133 -6.26 4.01 15.29
C VAL A 133 -7.29 4.58 14.29
N GLY A 134 -6.86 5.42 13.36
CA GLY A 134 -7.67 5.94 12.27
C GLY A 134 -8.26 4.84 11.39
N TYR A 135 -7.48 3.81 11.06
CA TYR A 135 -7.96 2.62 10.34
C TYR A 135 -9.13 1.95 11.08
N PHE A 136 -9.00 1.72 12.39
CA PHE A 136 -10.10 1.16 13.19
C PHE A 136 -11.30 2.09 13.27
N ALA A 137 -11.09 3.40 13.45
CA ALA A 137 -12.17 4.39 13.52
C ALA A 137 -12.95 4.47 12.20
N PHE A 138 -12.27 4.56 11.06
CA PHE A 138 -12.90 4.59 9.73
C PHE A 138 -13.55 3.25 9.37
N GLY A 139 -12.93 2.13 9.72
CA GLY A 139 -13.52 0.80 9.55
C GLY A 139 -14.80 0.64 10.37
N MET A 140 -14.81 1.09 11.63
CA MET A 140 -15.98 1.08 12.50
C MET A 140 -17.07 2.02 11.99
N ALA A 141 -16.72 3.22 11.54
CA ALA A 141 -17.67 4.15 10.92
C ALA A 141 -18.31 3.57 9.66
N ALA A 142 -17.52 2.93 8.78
CA ALA A 142 -18.03 2.25 7.59
C ALA A 142 -19.01 1.12 7.96
N ALA A 143 -18.68 0.31 8.96
CA ALA A 143 -19.53 -0.77 9.45
C ALA A 143 -20.84 -0.25 10.07
N LEU A 144 -20.78 0.82 10.85
CA LEU A 144 -21.96 1.45 11.45
C LEU A 144 -22.88 2.06 10.39
N ILE A 145 -22.34 2.76 9.40
CA ILE A 145 -23.12 3.32 8.28
C ILE A 145 -23.78 2.19 7.49
N ALA A 146 -23.05 1.11 7.20
CA ALA A 146 -23.61 -0.06 6.51
C ALA A 146 -24.72 -0.74 7.34
N TYR A 147 -24.54 -0.87 8.66
CA TYR A 147 -25.54 -1.44 9.56
C TYR A 147 -26.81 -0.59 9.63
N VAL A 148 -26.67 0.73 9.77
CA VAL A 148 -27.81 1.67 9.73
C VAL A 148 -28.52 1.55 8.38
N LEU A 149 -27.79 1.38 7.29
CA LEU A 149 -28.40 1.22 5.97
C LEU A 149 -29.23 -0.06 5.84
N ILE A 150 -28.75 -1.17 6.37
CA ILE A 150 -29.44 -2.46 6.26
C ILE A 150 -30.68 -2.50 7.16
N SER A 151 -30.63 -1.81 8.30
CA SER A 151 -31.72 -1.75 9.29
C SER A 151 -32.77 -0.68 8.98
N SER A 152 -32.39 0.43 8.37
CA SER A 152 -33.33 1.43 7.87
C SER A 152 -33.68 1.10 6.43
N HIS A 153 -34.92 0.65 6.20
CA HIS A 153 -35.47 0.39 4.86
C HIS A 153 -35.59 1.70 4.06
N MET A 154 -34.46 2.30 3.70
CA MET A 154 -34.33 3.59 3.05
C MET A 154 -34.52 3.45 1.54
N GLY A 155 -35.14 4.46 0.94
CA GLY A 155 -35.31 4.54 -0.51
C GLY A 155 -33.98 4.46 -1.27
N TYR A 156 -34.02 3.90 -2.48
CA TYR A 156 -32.86 3.58 -3.32
C TYR A 156 -31.84 4.73 -3.49
N ARG A 157 -32.31 5.97 -3.67
CA ARG A 157 -31.44 7.16 -3.85
C ARG A 157 -30.63 7.51 -2.60
N ALA A 158 -31.24 7.39 -1.42
CA ALA A 158 -30.55 7.63 -0.15
C ALA A 158 -29.54 6.51 0.11
N SER A 159 -29.93 5.25 -0.13
CA SER A 159 -29.06 4.08 0.01
C SER A 159 -27.79 4.18 -0.83
N PHE A 160 -27.88 4.68 -2.08
CA PHE A 160 -26.69 4.90 -2.92
C PHE A 160 -25.70 5.91 -2.33
N ALA A 161 -26.18 7.05 -1.83
CA ALA A 161 -25.33 8.09 -1.26
C ALA A 161 -24.56 7.60 -0.02
N TYR A 162 -25.19 6.81 0.84
CA TYR A 162 -24.52 6.21 1.99
C TYR A 162 -23.53 5.10 1.60
N TRP A 163 -23.82 4.30 0.57
CA TRP A 163 -22.85 3.33 0.05
C TRP A 163 -21.59 3.99 -0.50
N LEU A 164 -21.72 5.17 -1.12
CA LEU A 164 -20.57 5.99 -1.51
C LEU A 164 -19.76 6.40 -0.28
N TRP A 165 -20.41 6.82 0.81
CA TRP A 165 -19.73 7.13 2.07
C TRP A 165 -19.03 5.92 2.69
N VAL A 166 -19.65 4.73 2.66
CA VAL A 166 -19.02 3.48 3.10
C VAL A 166 -17.76 3.20 2.27
N ALA A 167 -17.82 3.37 0.95
CA ALA A 167 -16.67 3.18 0.07
C ALA A 167 -15.55 4.19 0.36
N ILE A 168 -15.87 5.46 0.59
CA ILE A 168 -14.90 6.50 0.95
C ILE A 168 -14.24 6.17 2.29
N CYS A 169 -15.01 5.81 3.32
CA CYS A 169 -14.48 5.42 4.62
C CYS A 169 -13.60 4.16 4.53
N ALA A 170 -14.00 3.17 3.72
CA ALA A 170 -13.20 1.97 3.48
C ALA A 170 -11.87 2.30 2.76
N ALA A 171 -11.91 3.15 1.73
CA ALA A 171 -10.71 3.61 1.03
C ALA A 171 -9.78 4.40 1.96
N ALA A 172 -10.33 5.28 2.80
CA ALA A 172 -9.57 6.02 3.81
C ALA A 172 -8.93 5.09 4.84
N ALA A 173 -9.63 4.03 5.26
CA ALA A 173 -9.07 3.01 6.16
C ALA A 173 -7.89 2.29 5.50
N VAL A 174 -8.02 1.84 4.26
CA VAL A 174 -6.93 1.19 3.50
C VAL A 174 -5.73 2.13 3.34
N PHE A 175 -5.98 3.41 3.02
CA PHE A 175 -4.93 4.42 2.94
C PHE A 175 -4.19 4.57 4.26
N CYS A 176 -4.92 4.70 5.38
CA CYS A 176 -4.32 4.79 6.71
C CYS A 176 -3.48 3.56 7.07
N LEU A 177 -3.97 2.37 6.74
CA LEU A 177 -3.25 1.12 6.98
C LEU A 177 -1.94 1.08 6.18
N ASN A 178 -2.00 1.40 4.88
CA ASN A 178 -0.83 1.40 4.01
C ASN A 178 0.23 2.40 4.49
N TRP A 179 -0.19 3.62 4.84
CA TRP A 179 0.72 4.66 5.34
C TRP A 179 1.29 4.32 6.72
N SER A 180 0.51 3.66 7.59
CA SER A 180 1.01 3.18 8.88
C SER A 180 2.07 2.08 8.70
N ALA A 181 1.87 1.17 7.75
CA ALA A 181 2.81 0.10 7.43
C ALA A 181 4.10 0.66 6.83
N LEU A 182 3.98 1.64 5.94
CA LEU A 182 5.09 2.38 5.33
C LEU A 182 5.97 3.03 6.41
N LEU A 183 5.36 3.76 7.35
CA LEU A 183 6.10 4.43 8.44
C LEU A 183 6.70 3.46 9.45
N LYS A 184 6.00 2.35 9.76
CA LYS A 184 6.45 1.37 10.75
C LYS A 184 7.58 0.48 10.24
N ASN A 185 7.54 0.10 8.96
CA ASN A 185 8.48 -0.87 8.37
C ASN A 185 9.54 -0.19 7.49
N GLY A 186 9.15 0.83 6.72
CA GLY A 186 10.04 1.50 5.79
C GLY A 186 11.05 2.41 6.48
N ALA A 187 10.62 3.16 7.50
CA ALA A 187 11.52 4.10 8.17
C ALA A 187 12.72 3.41 8.88
N PRO A 188 12.55 2.29 9.63
CA PRO A 188 13.68 1.54 10.18
C PRO A 188 14.57 0.89 9.11
N ALA A 189 14.02 0.55 7.95
CA ALA A 189 14.80 0.00 6.86
C ALA A 189 15.76 1.05 6.26
N LEU A 190 15.31 2.29 6.12
CA LEU A 190 16.14 3.39 5.66
C LEU A 190 17.29 3.70 6.63
N GLU A 191 17.03 3.64 7.93
CA GLU A 191 18.08 3.77 8.95
C GLU A 191 19.08 2.60 8.86
N ARG A 192 18.60 1.37 8.69
CA ARG A 192 19.43 0.17 8.60
C ARG A 192 20.34 0.16 7.37
N TRP A 193 19.79 0.48 6.20
CA TRP A 193 20.48 0.28 4.92
C TRP A 193 21.19 1.52 4.40
N LEU A 194 20.64 2.71 4.66
CA LEU A 194 21.20 3.98 4.19
C LEU A 194 21.88 4.79 5.30
N GLY A 195 21.69 4.40 6.57
CA GLY A 195 22.30 5.09 7.71
C GLY A 195 21.69 6.47 8.00
N MET A 196 20.49 6.74 7.48
CA MET A 196 19.78 7.99 7.76
C MET A 196 19.45 8.11 9.25
N LYS A 197 19.53 9.31 9.80
CA LYS A 197 19.17 9.64 11.18
C LYS A 197 18.08 10.70 11.22
#